data_AF-A0A3C2B4H9-F1
#
_entry.id   AF-A0A3C2B4H9-F1
#
_cell.length_a   1.000
_cell.length_b   1.000
_cell.length_c   1.000
_cell.angle_alpha   90.00
_cell.angle_beta   90.00
_cell.angle_gamma   90.00
#
_symmetry.space_group_name_H-M   'P 1'
#
loop_
_entity.id
_entity.type
_entity.pdbx_description
1 polymer ?
#
loop_
_entity_poly.entity_id
_entity_poly.type
_entity_poly.pdbx_seq_one_letter_code
_entity_poly.pdbx_strand_id
1 'polypeptide(L)'
;MSCAEVGELLQEYLDDVLDDARAARLAAHLEECRRCGLEADTYRRIKQSLAERRGGHDAVPDNAIARLREFGEQLARGEHPHEH
;
A
#
# COMPACT_ATOMS: atom_id res chain seq x y z
N MET A 1 -13.86 -17.01 -5.61
CA MET A 1 -13.42 -16.08 -4.55
C MET A 1 -14.25 -14.81 -4.66
N SER A 2 -14.62 -14.21 -3.54
CA SER A 2 -15.45 -13.00 -3.48
C SER A 2 -14.62 -11.72 -3.52
N CYS A 3 -15.23 -10.59 -3.88
CA CYS A 3 -14.54 -9.30 -3.83
C CYS A 3 -14.07 -8.90 -2.43
N ALA A 4 -14.76 -9.37 -1.38
CA ALA A 4 -14.37 -9.08 0.00
C ALA A 4 -13.05 -9.79 0.35
N GLU A 5 -12.97 -11.09 0.04
CA GLU A 5 -11.74 -11.87 0.19
C GLU A 5 -10.60 -11.30 -0.67
N VAL A 6 -10.91 -10.75 -1.85
CA VAL A 6 -9.90 -10.07 -2.69
C VAL A 6 -9.34 -8.85 -1.98
N GLY A 7 -10.19 -8.00 -1.38
CA GLY A 7 -9.74 -6.81 -0.67
C GLY A 7 -8.81 -7.12 0.50
N GLU A 8 -9.07 -8.23 1.21
CA GLU A 8 -8.22 -8.69 2.32
C GLU A 8 -6.86 -9.19 1.82
N LEU A 9 -6.84 -9.96 0.73
CA LEU A 9 -5.63 -10.62 0.23
C LEU A 9 -4.83 -9.78 -0.79
N LEU A 10 -5.36 -8.64 -1.24
CA LEU A 10 -4.78 -7.89 -2.34
C LEU A 10 -3.37 -7.39 -2.03
N GLN A 11 -3.11 -6.93 -0.81
CA GLN A 11 -1.77 -6.45 -0.45
C GLN A 11 -0.76 -7.60 -0.43
N GLU A 12 -1.10 -8.73 0.20
CA GLU A 12 -0.25 -9.94 0.24
C GLU A 12 0.06 -10.46 -1.17
N TYR A 13 -0.92 -10.46 -2.07
CA TYR A 13 -0.71 -10.79 -3.48
C TYR A 13 0.22 -9.80 -4.19
N LEU A 14 0.04 -8.50 -3.96
CA LEU A 14 0.90 -7.48 -4.55
C LEU A 14 2.31 -7.43 -3.95
N ASP A 15 2.53 -8.08 -2.80
CA ASP A 15 3.83 -8.23 -2.15
C ASP A 15 4.47 -9.61 -2.42
N ASP A 16 3.84 -10.45 -3.27
CA ASP A 16 4.32 -11.79 -3.65
C ASP A 16 4.50 -12.74 -2.45
N VAL A 17 3.71 -12.55 -1.39
CA VAL A 17 3.74 -13.38 -0.16
C VAL A 17 2.54 -14.32 -0.04
N LEU A 18 1.60 -14.25 -0.99
CA LEU A 18 0.43 -15.12 -1.04
C LEU A 18 0.80 -16.48 -1.66
N ASP A 19 0.26 -17.57 -1.13
CA ASP A 19 0.51 -18.91 -1.68
C ASP A 19 0.02 -19.04 -3.13
N ASP A 20 0.74 -19.85 -3.94
CA ASP A 20 0.50 -19.99 -5.38
C ASP A 20 -0.95 -20.33 -5.74
N ALA A 21 -1.61 -21.17 -4.94
CA ALA A 21 -2.99 -21.60 -5.20
C ALA A 21 -3.99 -20.46 -4.95
N ARG A 22 -3.80 -19.65 -3.91
CA ARG A 22 -4.59 -18.44 -3.67
C ARG A 22 -4.25 -17.33 -4.66
N ALA A 23 -2.97 -17.14 -4.99
CA ALA A 23 -2.52 -16.17 -5.97
C ALA A 23 -3.17 -16.41 -7.34
N ALA A 24 -3.21 -17.65 -7.82
CA ALA A 24 -3.88 -18.01 -9.08
C ALA A 24 -5.38 -17.70 -9.07
N ARG A 25 -6.07 -18.00 -7.96
CA ARG A 25 -7.52 -17.70 -7.82
C ARG A 25 -7.81 -16.21 -7.74
N LEU A 26 -6.95 -15.45 -7.07
CA LEU A 26 -7.06 -13.99 -7.02
C LEU A 26 -6.80 -13.39 -8.40
N ALA A 27 -5.75 -13.83 -9.10
CA ALA A 27 -5.45 -13.39 -10.46
C ALA A 27 -6.64 -13.58 -11.41
N ALA A 28 -7.25 -14.77 -11.42
CA ALA A 28 -8.47 -15.03 -12.21
C ALA A 28 -9.62 -14.07 -11.85
N HIS A 29 -9.83 -13.78 -10.57
CA HIS A 29 -10.86 -12.83 -10.16
C HIS A 29 -10.56 -11.39 -10.61
N LEU A 30 -9.30 -10.96 -10.60
CA LEU A 30 -8.89 -9.63 -11.06
C LEU A 30 -9.15 -9.44 -12.56
N GLU A 31 -9.07 -10.51 -13.34
CA GLU A 31 -9.40 -10.51 -14.77
C GLU A 31 -10.92 -10.47 -15.01
N GLU A 32 -11.70 -11.22 -14.22
CA GLU A 32 -13.15 -11.32 -14.39
C GLU A 32 -13.91 -10.11 -13.80
N CYS A 33 -13.40 -9.51 -12.72
CA CYS A 33 -14.06 -8.43 -12.01
C CYS A 33 -13.38 -7.08 -12.23
N ARG A 34 -13.96 -6.27 -13.14
CA ARG A 34 -13.46 -4.93 -13.49
C ARG A 34 -13.16 -4.04 -12.28
N ARG A 35 -14.00 -4.05 -11.24
CA ARG A 35 -13.80 -3.22 -10.04
C ARG A 35 -12.52 -3.61 -9.31
N CYS A 36 -12.34 -4.91 -9.04
CA CYS A 36 -11.16 -5.42 -8.34
C CYS A 36 -9.90 -5.27 -9.20
N GLY A 37 -9.99 -5.48 -10.51
CA GLY A 37 -8.87 -5.23 -11.44
C GLY A 37 -8.38 -3.78 -11.43
N LEU A 38 -9.29 -2.80 -11.43
CA LEU A 38 -8.95 -1.37 -11.33
C LEU A 38 -8.32 -1.00 -9.98
N GLU A 39 -8.82 -1.58 -8.89
CA GLU A 39 -8.25 -1.39 -7.56
C GLU A 39 -6.81 -1.93 -7.49
N ALA A 40 -6.59 -3.14 -7.99
CA ALA A 40 -5.26 -3.73 -8.06
C ALA A 40 -4.29 -2.89 -8.94
N ASP A 41 -4.75 -2.37 -10.08
CA ASP A 41 -3.95 -1.48 -10.93
C ASP A 41 -3.57 -0.18 -10.20
N THR A 42 -4.52 0.40 -9.46
CA THR A 42 -4.29 1.60 -8.65
C THR A 42 -3.20 1.34 -7.61
N TYR A 43 -3.28 0.24 -6.87
CA TYR A 43 -2.25 -0.11 -5.88
C TYR A 43 -0.89 -0.39 -6.53
N ARG A 44 -0.83 -1.06 -7.68
CA ARG A 44 0.44 -1.25 -8.41
C ARG A 44 1.09 0.07 -8.80
N ARG A 45 0.31 1.01 -9.33
CA ARG A 45 0.81 2.36 -9.67
C ARG A 45 1.31 3.12 -8.45
N ILE A 46 0.62 3.02 -7.31
CA ILE A 46 1.08 3.61 -6.04
C ILE A 46 2.41 2.97 -5.62
N LYS A 47 2.50 1.64 -5.59
CA LYS A 47 3.73 0.91 -5.24
C LYS A 47 4.89 1.27 -6.17
N GLN A 48 4.64 1.33 -7.48
CA GLN A 48 5.62 1.76 -8.47
C GLN A 48 6.08 3.20 -8.22
N SER A 49 5.15 4.13 -8.03
CA SER A 49 5.50 5.53 -7.73
C SER A 49 6.32 5.68 -6.44
N LEU A 50 6.00 4.88 -5.42
CA LEU A 50 6.77 4.84 -4.17
C LEU A 50 8.15 4.20 -4.36
N ALA A 51 8.26 3.15 -5.18
CA ALA A 51 9.53 2.51 -5.51
C ALA A 51 10.43 3.43 -6.35
N GLU A 52 9.86 4.13 -7.33
CA GLU A 52 10.55 5.14 -8.16
C GLU A 52 11.07 6.29 -7.29
N ARG A 53 10.28 6.75 -6.32
CA ARG A 53 10.72 7.76 -5.33
C ARG A 53 11.83 7.24 -4.42
N ARG A 54 11.79 5.97 -3.99
CA ARG A 54 12.88 5.34 -3.22
C ARG A 54 14.14 5.08 -4.05
N GLY A 55 13.99 4.80 -5.35
CA GLY A 55 15.10 4.55 -6.28
C GLY A 55 15.80 5.83 -6.75
N GLY A 56 15.19 7.00 -6.54
CA GLY A 56 15.71 8.30 -6.98
C GLY A 56 16.29 9.19 -5.88
N HIS A 57 15.94 9.03 -4.60
CA HIS A 57 16.42 9.86 -3.48
C HIS A 57 16.69 9.00 -2.23
N ASP A 58 17.98 8.80 -1.97
CA ASP A 58 18.67 8.70 -0.67
C ASP A 58 18.19 7.70 0.40
N ALA A 59 19.20 7.13 1.08
CA ALA A 59 19.05 6.52 2.39
C ALA A 59 18.12 7.38 3.26
N VAL A 60 17.00 6.78 3.68
CA VAL A 60 16.07 7.38 4.64
C VAL A 60 16.92 7.89 5.82
N PRO A 61 16.91 9.19 6.14
CA PRO A 61 17.60 9.69 7.32
C PRO A 61 17.09 8.93 8.54
N ASP A 62 17.97 8.45 9.41
CA ASP A 62 17.61 7.57 10.54
C ASP A 62 16.47 8.11 11.41
N ASN A 63 16.27 9.44 11.43
CA ASN A 63 15.23 10.11 12.22
C ASN A 63 13.89 10.33 11.50
N ALA A 64 13.74 9.94 10.23
CA ALA A 64 12.51 10.16 9.46
C ALA A 64 11.30 9.41 10.04
N ILE A 65 11.52 8.19 10.53
CA ILE A 65 10.49 7.37 11.18
C ILE A 65 10.10 7.96 12.55
N ALA A 66 11.05 8.53 13.29
CA ALA A 66 10.78 9.18 14.58
C ALA A 66 9.89 10.41 14.40
N ARG A 67 10.17 11.24 13.39
CA ARG A 67 9.34 12.41 13.05
C ARG A 67 7.94 12.04 12.59
N LEU A 68 7.80 10.98 11.80
CA LEU A 68 6.48 10.48 11.36
C LEU A 68 5.64 9.99 12.54
N ARG A 69 6.26 9.35 13.54
CA ARG A 69 5.57 8.96 14.78
C ARG A 69 5.13 10.15 15.60
N GLU A 70 6.02 11.12 15.82
CA GLU A 70 5.71 12.35 16.57
C GLU A 70 4.56 13.14 15.91
N PHE A 71 4.58 13.26 14.59
CA PHE A 71 3.50 13.89 13.84
C PHE A 71 2.16 13.13 13.97
N GLY A 72 2.18 11.80 13.89
CA GLY A 72 1.00 10.98 14.12
C GLY A 72 0.43 11.13 15.53
N GLU A 73 1.30 11.27 16.54
CA GLU A 73 0.90 11.53 17.92
C GLU A 73 0.27 12.92 18.10
N GLN A 74 0.80 13.96 17.45
CA GLN A 74 0.22 15.31 17.48
C GLN A 74 -1.19 15.34 16.84
N LEU A 75 -1.36 14.68 15.70
CA LEU A 75 -2.66 14.56 15.04
C LEU A 75 -3.67 13.77 15.91
N ALA A 76 -3.23 12.71 16.58
CA ALA A 76 -4.07 11.94 17.49
C ALA A 76 -4.47 12.73 18.76
N ARG A 77 -3.65 13.69 19.17
CA ARG A 77 -3.93 14.62 20.28
C ARG A 77 -4.76 15.83 19.85
N GLY A 78 -5.03 16.00 18.56
CA GLY A 78 -5.77 17.14 18.02
C GLY A 78 -4.96 18.45 18.02
N GLU A 79 -3.64 18.36 18.14
CA GLU A 79 -2.74 19.50 18.08
C GLU A 79 -2.44 19.84 16.61
N HIS A 80 -2.79 21.06 16.19
CA HIS A 80 -2.41 21.56 14.87
C HIS A 80 -0.91 21.91 14.88
N PRO A 81 -0.12 21.48 13.88
CA PRO A 81 1.28 21.92 13.77
C PRO A 81 1.29 23.44 13.61
N HIS A 82 2.05 24.13 14.47
CA HIS A 82 2.23 25.58 14.41
C HIS A 82 2.75 25.98 13.02
N GLU A 83 1.91 26.70 12.26
CA GLU A 83 2.34 27.50 11.13
C GLU A 83 3.25 28.62 11.68
N HIS A 84 4.47 28.70 11.14
CA HIS A 84 5.48 29.70 11.49
C HIS A 84 5.05 31.12 11.10
#